data_AF-A0A3B8R464-F1
#
_entry.id   AF-A0A3B8R464-F1
#
_cell.length_a   1.000
_cell.length_b   1.000
_cell.length_c   1.000
_cell.angle_alpha   90.00
_cell.angle_beta   90.00
_cell.angle_gamma   90.00
#
_symmetry.space_group_name_H-M   'P 1'
#
loop_
_entity.id
_entity.type
_entity.pdbx_description
1 polymer ?
#
loop_
_entity_poly.entity_id
_entity_poly.type
_entity_poly.pdbx_seq_one_letter_code
_entity_poly.pdbx_strand_id
1 'polypeptide(L)'
;MMDNVADQASQGKPGLFARLKQGLAKTRRGFSEQVTALFLGAKVIDQTLLDSIETLLITSDFGVSVTKGVIDRLTEQVERKDLSDAMALKNALRAHLLGLLQNTSSELTLDGPGPQVILMVGVNGAGKTTTAGKLAHHFKQQNRSVLLAAGDTFRAAAVEQLKTWGERNDVAVIAQHT
;
A
#
# COMPACT_ATOMS: atom_id res chain seq x y z
N MET A 1 -54.46 -2.43 -9.01
CA MET A 1 -53.39 -2.62 -8.03
C MET A 1 -52.52 -3.76 -8.52
N MET A 2 -51.48 -3.45 -9.29
CA MET A 2 -50.46 -4.41 -9.70
C MET A 2 -49.13 -3.69 -9.50
N ASP A 3 -48.43 -4.13 -8.47
CA ASP A 3 -47.27 -3.47 -7.90
C ASP A 3 -46.07 -3.49 -8.83
N ASN A 4 -45.43 -2.34 -8.81
CA ASN A 4 -44.19 -1.97 -9.44
C ASN A 4 -43.03 -2.77 -8.82
N VAL A 5 -42.57 -3.84 -9.47
CA VAL A 5 -41.31 -4.52 -9.10
C VAL A 5 -40.15 -3.72 -9.69
N ALA A 6 -39.87 -2.58 -9.06
CA ALA A 6 -38.67 -1.83 -9.29
C ALA A 6 -37.46 -2.56 -8.67
N ASP A 7 -36.53 -2.92 -9.54
CA ASP A 7 -35.12 -2.56 -9.42
C ASP A 7 -34.42 -2.97 -8.11
N GLN A 8 -33.96 -4.23 -8.06
CA GLN A 8 -32.82 -4.60 -7.22
C GLN A 8 -31.56 -4.67 -8.08
N ALA A 9 -31.01 -3.50 -8.39
CA ALA A 9 -29.64 -3.37 -8.87
C ALA A 9 -28.69 -4.05 -7.87
N SER A 10 -27.93 -5.04 -8.35
CA SER A 10 -26.87 -5.70 -7.59
C SER A 10 -25.83 -4.65 -7.15
N GLN A 11 -25.87 -4.27 -5.87
CA GLN A 11 -24.84 -3.48 -5.20
C GLN A 11 -23.55 -4.32 -5.10
N GLY A 12 -22.83 -4.44 -6.22
CA GLY A 12 -21.57 -5.17 -6.30
C GLY A 12 -20.50 -4.51 -5.45
N LYS A 13 -19.71 -5.32 -4.72
CA LYS A 13 -18.56 -4.83 -3.97
C LYS A 13 -17.63 -4.04 -4.91
N PRO A 14 -17.17 -2.84 -4.53
CA PRO A 14 -16.29 -2.05 -5.36
C PRO A 14 -15.03 -2.85 -5.74
N GLY A 15 -14.62 -2.76 -7.00
CA GLY A 15 -13.43 -3.46 -7.51
C GLY A 15 -12.15 -3.10 -6.74
N LEU A 16 -11.11 -3.94 -6.88
CA LEU A 16 -9.85 -3.80 -6.13
C LEU A 16 -9.23 -2.40 -6.25
N PHE A 17 -9.23 -1.83 -7.45
CA PHE A 17 -8.74 -0.47 -7.70
C PHE A 17 -9.56 0.60 -6.98
N ALA A 18 -10.89 0.48 -6.95
CA ALA A 18 -11.77 1.40 -6.24
C ALA A 18 -11.51 1.35 -4.72
N ARG A 19 -11.33 0.15 -4.17
CA ARG A 19 -10.98 -0.05 -2.75
C ARG A 19 -9.61 0.52 -2.41
N LEU A 20 -8.61 0.33 -3.28
CA LEU A 20 -7.29 0.93 -3.12
C LEU A 20 -7.37 2.46 -3.14
N LYS A 21 -8.07 3.03 -4.13
CA LYS A 21 -8.30 4.47 -4.27
C LYS A 21 -9.01 5.07 -3.05
N GLN A 22 -9.94 4.33 -2.45
CA GLN A 22 -10.64 4.72 -1.22
C GLN A 22 -9.71 4.65 0.00
N GLY A 23 -8.93 3.57 0.16
CA GLY A 23 -7.98 3.40 1.26
C GLY A 23 -6.90 4.50 1.28
N LEU A 24 -6.47 4.94 0.11
CA LEU A 24 -5.48 6.02 -0.05
C LEU A 24 -6.08 7.43 -0.06
N ALA A 25 -7.40 7.59 0.15
CA ALA A 25 -8.07 8.88 -0.06
C ALA A 25 -7.59 10.00 0.88
N LYS A 26 -7.16 9.68 2.11
CA LYS A 26 -6.59 10.66 3.05
C LYS A 26 -5.23 11.16 2.57
N THR A 27 -4.29 10.24 2.33
CA THR A 27 -2.95 10.54 1.80
C THR A 27 -3.03 11.27 0.47
N ARG A 28 -3.88 10.81 -0.46
CA ARG A 28 -4.04 11.45 -1.77
C ARG A 28 -4.51 12.89 -1.64
N ARG A 29 -5.52 13.17 -0.81
CA ARG A 29 -6.00 14.56 -0.61
C ARG A 29 -4.86 15.42 -0.05
N GLY A 30 -4.31 15.05 1.11
CA GLY A 30 -3.26 15.83 1.75
C GLY A 30 -2.04 16.06 0.87
N PHE A 31 -1.46 15.00 0.31
CA PHE A 31 -0.24 15.09 -0.49
C PHE A 31 -0.48 15.72 -1.87
N SER A 32 -1.49 15.26 -2.62
CA SER A 32 -1.72 15.75 -3.98
C SER A 32 -2.17 17.21 -4.02
N GLU A 33 -2.92 17.67 -3.01
CA GLU A 33 -3.32 19.07 -2.89
C GLU A 33 -2.10 19.95 -2.60
N GLN A 34 -1.23 19.53 -1.68
CA GLN A 34 0.01 20.26 -1.37
C GLN A 34 0.97 20.31 -2.56
N VAL A 35 1.19 19.18 -3.25
CA VAL A 35 1.96 19.16 -4.51
C VAL A 35 1.35 20.14 -5.51
N THR A 36 0.03 20.10 -5.72
CA THR A 36 -0.61 20.96 -6.72
C THR A 36 -0.52 22.43 -6.36
N ALA A 37 -0.73 22.81 -5.10
CA ALA A 37 -0.60 24.18 -4.63
C ALA A 37 0.84 24.72 -4.82
N LEU A 38 1.84 23.90 -4.48
CA LEU A 38 3.25 24.24 -4.65
C LEU A 38 3.60 24.55 -6.11
N PHE A 39 3.14 23.71 -7.05
CA PHE A 39 3.43 23.91 -8.48
C PHE A 39 2.53 24.96 -9.17
N LEU A 40 1.34 25.27 -8.65
CA LEU A 40 0.49 26.35 -9.18
C LEU A 40 1.05 27.75 -8.85
N GLY A 41 1.74 27.89 -7.70
CA GLY A 41 2.38 29.15 -7.28
C GLY A 41 3.75 29.40 -7.93
N ALA A 42 4.40 28.35 -8.43
CA ALA A 42 5.75 28.42 -8.97
C ALA A 42 5.77 28.96 -10.41
N LYS A 43 6.47 30.07 -10.63
CA LYS A 43 6.67 30.66 -11.97
C LYS A 43 8.02 30.29 -12.59
N VAL A 44 9.01 29.96 -11.77
CA VAL A 44 10.39 29.66 -12.15
C VAL A 44 10.85 28.46 -11.34
N ILE A 45 11.76 27.66 -11.91
CA ILE A 45 12.46 26.63 -11.16
C ILE A 45 13.64 27.28 -10.46
N ASP A 46 13.54 27.47 -9.15
CA ASP A 46 14.59 28.03 -8.30
C ASP A 46 14.88 27.13 -7.10
N GLN A 47 15.90 27.50 -6.32
CA GLN A 47 16.28 26.74 -5.13
C GLN A 47 15.13 26.69 -4.10
N THR A 48 14.36 27.77 -3.96
CA THR A 48 13.24 27.84 -3.03
C THR A 48 12.15 26.80 -3.36
N LEU A 49 11.90 26.56 -4.64
CA LEU A 49 10.99 25.51 -5.09
C LEU A 49 11.51 24.11 -4.72
N LEU A 50 12.79 23.85 -4.91
CA LEU A 50 13.42 22.57 -4.56
C LEU A 50 13.36 22.32 -3.03
N ASP A 51 13.68 23.34 -2.21
CA ASP A 51 13.59 23.26 -0.74
C ASP A 51 12.14 23.01 -0.27
N SER A 52 11.17 23.59 -0.97
CA SER A 52 9.75 23.38 -0.69
C SER A 52 9.32 21.94 -1.03
N ILE A 53 9.83 21.38 -2.12
CA ILE A 53 9.60 19.97 -2.48
C ILE A 53 10.23 19.04 -1.44
N GLU A 54 11.45 19.34 -0.98
CA GLU A 54 12.12 18.58 0.08
C GLU A 54 11.28 18.56 1.35
N THR A 55 10.86 19.75 1.82
CA THR A 55 10.02 19.88 3.02
C THR A 55 8.74 19.08 2.89
N LEU A 56 8.07 19.14 1.74
CA LEU A 56 6.87 18.38 1.45
C LEU A 56 7.11 16.87 1.53
N LEU A 57 8.20 16.37 0.96
CA LEU A 57 8.51 14.93 0.97
C LEU A 57 8.84 14.44 2.39
N ILE A 58 9.63 15.21 3.17
CA ILE A 58 9.94 14.88 4.56
C ILE A 58 8.69 14.84 5.42
N THR A 59 7.83 15.86 5.32
CA THR A 59 6.58 15.94 6.09
C THR A 59 5.52 14.93 5.64
N SER A 60 5.73 14.27 4.50
CA SER A 60 4.88 13.20 3.96
C SER A 60 5.43 11.79 4.21
N ASP A 61 6.32 11.64 5.20
CA ASP A 61 6.89 10.36 5.66
C ASP A 61 7.77 9.62 4.62
N PHE A 62 8.36 10.32 3.63
CA PHE A 62 9.31 9.68 2.69
C PHE A 62 10.68 9.37 3.33
N GLY A 63 11.02 10.06 4.42
CA GLY A 63 12.31 9.93 5.09
C GLY A 63 13.45 10.67 4.38
N VAL A 64 14.52 10.96 5.14
CA VAL A 64 15.61 11.84 4.71
C VAL A 64 16.39 11.25 3.52
N SER A 65 16.75 9.98 3.59
CA SER A 65 17.59 9.35 2.55
C SER A 65 16.90 9.30 1.18
N VAL A 66 15.62 8.94 1.15
CA VAL A 66 14.82 8.90 -0.08
C VAL A 66 14.63 10.30 -0.64
N THR A 67 14.25 11.24 0.24
CA THR A 67 14.01 12.63 -0.16
C THR A 67 15.26 13.26 -0.76
N LYS A 68 16.41 13.12 -0.10
CA LYS A 68 17.70 13.61 -0.61
C LYS A 68 18.00 13.04 -1.99
N GLY A 69 17.85 11.72 -2.17
CA GLY A 69 18.08 11.08 -3.47
C GLY A 69 17.15 11.57 -4.58
N VAL A 70 15.92 11.98 -4.25
CA VAL A 70 14.99 12.60 -5.20
C VAL A 70 15.40 14.03 -5.53
N ILE A 71 15.75 14.84 -4.52
CA ILE A 71 16.15 16.24 -4.70
C ILE A 71 17.45 16.33 -5.50
N ASP A 72 18.48 15.54 -5.18
CA ASP A 72 19.75 15.52 -5.90
C ASP A 72 19.54 15.28 -7.41
N ARG A 73 18.67 14.33 -7.77
CA ARG A 73 18.33 14.03 -9.17
C ARG A 73 17.56 15.15 -9.86
N LEU A 74 16.64 15.81 -9.14
CA LEU A 74 15.90 16.94 -9.68
C LEU A 74 16.84 18.13 -9.92
N THR A 75 17.71 18.45 -8.97
CA THR A 75 18.73 19.50 -9.08
C THR A 75 19.63 19.26 -10.29
N GLU A 76 20.13 18.04 -10.47
CA GLU A 76 20.96 17.69 -11.63
C GLU A 76 20.24 17.94 -12.97
N GLN A 77 18.96 17.58 -13.07
CA GLN A 77 18.15 17.81 -14.28
C GLN A 77 17.89 19.31 -14.53
N VAL A 78 17.74 20.11 -13.47
CA VAL A 78 17.63 21.57 -13.58
C VAL A 78 18.94 22.18 -14.07
N GLU A 79 20.07 21.77 -13.50
CA GLU A 79 21.40 22.26 -13.89
C GLU A 79 21.75 21.93 -15.35
N ARG A 80 21.34 20.74 -15.81
CA ARG A 80 21.48 20.32 -17.22
C ARG A 80 20.53 21.03 -18.18
N LYS A 81 19.59 21.84 -17.67
CA LYS A 81 18.51 22.50 -18.43
C LYS A 81 17.57 21.50 -19.13
N ASP A 82 17.39 20.32 -18.54
CA ASP A 82 16.48 19.28 -19.05
C ASP A 82 15.00 19.61 -18.74
N LEU A 83 14.75 20.56 -17.84
CA LEU A 83 13.41 20.93 -17.35
C LEU A 83 13.06 22.36 -17.77
N SER A 84 11.99 22.49 -18.57
CA SER A 84 11.57 23.75 -19.16
C SER A 84 10.77 24.65 -18.24
N ASP A 85 9.99 24.08 -17.31
CA ASP A 85 9.09 24.80 -16.43
C ASP A 85 8.71 23.99 -15.17
N ALA A 86 7.94 24.61 -14.28
CA ALA A 86 7.43 23.98 -13.06
C ALA A 86 6.60 22.71 -13.33
N MET A 87 5.93 22.61 -14.47
CA MET A 87 5.15 21.42 -14.84
C MET A 87 6.08 20.27 -15.28
N ALA A 88 7.15 20.57 -16.02
CA ALA A 88 8.22 19.62 -16.33
C ALA A 88 8.88 19.10 -15.05
N LEU A 89 9.16 19.98 -14.08
CA LEU A 89 9.68 19.59 -12.77
C LEU A 89 8.72 18.68 -12.00
N LYS A 90 7.42 18.98 -11.99
CA LYS A 90 6.39 18.11 -11.38
C LYS A 90 6.36 16.73 -12.02
N ASN A 91 6.46 16.65 -13.34
CA ASN A 91 6.49 15.39 -14.06
C ASN A 91 7.78 14.59 -13.78
N ALA A 92 8.92 15.27 -13.68
CA ALA A 92 10.18 14.67 -13.28
C ALA A 92 10.11 14.11 -11.85
N LEU A 93 9.57 14.88 -10.89
CA LEU A 93 9.33 14.41 -9.52
C LEU A 93 8.48 13.13 -9.52
N ARG A 94 7.35 13.14 -10.25
CA ARG A 94 6.50 11.95 -10.39
C ARG A 94 7.27 10.76 -10.95
N ALA A 95 8.08 10.96 -12.00
CA ALA A 95 8.86 9.90 -12.62
C ALA A 95 9.88 9.31 -11.65
N HIS A 96 10.61 10.14 -10.89
CA HIS A 96 11.56 9.67 -9.89
C HIS A 96 10.87 8.88 -8.77
N LEU A 97 9.75 9.38 -8.24
CA LEU A 97 8.99 8.68 -7.22
C LEU A 97 8.46 7.33 -7.70
N LEU A 98 8.01 7.24 -8.96
CA LEU A 98 7.61 5.95 -9.55
C LEU A 98 8.81 5.02 -9.76
N GLY A 99 9.96 5.54 -10.17
CA GLY A 99 11.18 4.77 -10.35
C GLY A 99 11.66 4.10 -9.07
N LEU A 100 11.43 4.70 -7.89
CA LEU A 100 11.72 4.08 -6.59
C LEU A 100 10.89 2.80 -6.36
N LEU A 101 9.70 2.71 -6.94
CA LEU A 101 8.79 1.56 -6.77
C LEU A 101 9.06 0.44 -7.78
N GLN A 102 9.64 0.73 -8.95
CA GLN A 102 9.80 -0.24 -10.03
C GLN A 102 10.71 -1.43 -9.66
N ASN A 103 11.75 -1.18 -8.87
CA ASN A 103 12.72 -2.22 -8.48
C ASN A 103 12.36 -2.93 -7.16
N THR A 104 11.19 -2.66 -6.60
CA THR A 104 10.76 -3.24 -5.31
C THR A 104 9.54 -4.16 -5.43
N SER A 105 8.93 -4.25 -6.61
CA SER A 105 7.84 -5.20 -6.86
C SER A 105 8.41 -6.57 -7.29
N SER A 106 8.24 -7.57 -6.43
CA SER A 106 8.34 -8.97 -6.82
C SER A 106 7.02 -9.67 -6.49
N GLU A 107 6.57 -10.55 -7.38
CA GLU A 107 5.35 -11.31 -7.16
C GLU A 107 5.59 -12.42 -6.14
N LEU A 108 4.67 -12.58 -5.18
CA LEU A 108 4.72 -13.68 -4.23
C LEU A 108 4.39 -14.98 -4.97
N THR A 109 5.43 -15.69 -5.40
CA THR A 109 5.33 -16.93 -6.14
C THR A 109 5.35 -18.11 -5.17
N LEU A 110 4.31 -18.94 -5.20
CA LEU A 110 4.13 -20.10 -4.31
C LEU A 110 4.00 -21.36 -5.17
N ASP A 111 5.12 -21.78 -5.75
CA ASP A 111 5.23 -22.86 -6.73
C ASP A 111 6.10 -24.01 -6.22
N GLY A 112 5.88 -25.20 -6.80
CA GLY A 112 6.64 -26.40 -6.49
C GLY A 112 5.90 -27.37 -5.55
N PRO A 113 6.45 -28.59 -5.38
CA PRO A 113 5.82 -29.64 -4.60
C PRO A 113 5.84 -29.34 -3.10
N GLY A 114 4.76 -29.72 -2.41
CA GLY A 114 4.64 -29.63 -0.95
C GLY A 114 3.92 -28.38 -0.45
N PRO A 115 3.74 -28.27 0.87
CA PRO A 115 3.13 -27.09 1.46
C PRO A 115 4.06 -25.89 1.31
N GLN A 116 3.54 -24.83 0.73
CA GLN A 116 4.22 -23.54 0.63
C GLN A 116 4.07 -22.80 1.96
N VAL A 117 5.19 -22.51 2.65
CA VAL A 117 5.18 -21.98 4.02
C VAL A 117 5.41 -20.48 4.01
N ILE A 118 4.46 -19.73 4.58
CA ILE A 118 4.58 -18.27 4.79
C ILE A 118 4.71 -17.99 6.29
N LEU A 119 5.86 -17.48 6.71
CA LEU A 119 6.11 -17.07 8.09
C LEU A 119 5.82 -15.58 8.28
N MET A 120 4.85 -15.27 9.13
CA MET A 120 4.46 -13.89 9.44
C MET A 120 5.34 -13.33 10.57
N VAL A 121 6.22 -12.38 10.27
CA VAL A 121 7.11 -11.72 11.23
C VAL A 121 6.80 -10.23 11.39
N GLY A 122 7.18 -9.65 12.53
CA GLY A 122 7.01 -8.21 12.81
C GLY A 122 6.58 -7.91 14.26
N VAL A 123 6.53 -6.63 14.62
CA VAL A 123 6.18 -6.17 15.97
C VAL A 123 4.68 -6.33 16.30
N ASN A 124 4.33 -6.19 17.58
CA ASN A 124 2.94 -6.21 18.03
C ASN A 124 2.16 -5.03 17.42
N GLY A 125 0.90 -5.26 17.05
CA GLY A 125 0.04 -4.23 16.44
C GLY A 125 0.23 -4.00 14.94
N ALA A 126 1.30 -4.54 14.31
CA ALA A 126 1.56 -4.39 12.87
C ALA A 126 0.56 -5.13 11.95
N GLY A 127 -0.44 -5.82 12.52
CA GLY A 127 -1.50 -6.48 11.76
C GLY A 127 -1.21 -7.90 11.29
N LYS A 128 -0.15 -8.57 11.80
CA LYS A 128 0.27 -9.93 11.39
C LYS A 128 -0.88 -10.95 11.33
N THR A 129 -1.62 -11.14 12.42
CA THR A 129 -2.74 -12.10 12.53
C THR A 129 -3.86 -11.77 11.55
N THR A 130 -4.20 -10.48 11.43
CA THR A 130 -5.21 -10.00 10.48
C THR A 130 -4.77 -10.24 9.03
N THR A 131 -3.49 -10.03 8.71
CA THR A 131 -2.94 -10.31 7.38
C THR A 131 -2.90 -11.80 7.08
N ALA A 132 -2.55 -12.65 8.06
CA ALA A 132 -2.60 -14.11 7.90
C ALA A 132 -4.02 -14.59 7.55
N GLY A 133 -5.05 -14.09 8.24
CA GLY A 133 -6.44 -14.41 7.93
C GLY A 133 -6.92 -13.90 6.57
N LYS A 134 -6.45 -12.72 6.14
CA LYS A 134 -6.71 -12.19 4.78
C LYS A 134 -6.04 -13.03 3.70
N LEU A 135 -4.81 -13.47 3.92
CA LEU A 135 -4.08 -14.36 3.00
C LEU A 135 -4.77 -15.73 2.92
N ALA A 136 -5.23 -16.28 4.05
CA ALA A 136 -6.00 -17.52 4.06
C ALA A 136 -7.27 -17.40 3.20
N HIS A 137 -8.02 -16.30 3.35
CA HIS A 137 -9.17 -16.02 2.50
C HIS A 137 -8.79 -15.91 1.02
N HIS A 138 -7.72 -15.18 0.71
CA HIS A 138 -7.25 -14.95 -0.66
C HIS A 138 -6.86 -16.26 -1.35
N PHE A 139 -6.10 -17.13 -0.67
CA PHE A 139 -5.70 -18.42 -1.24
C PHE A 139 -6.86 -19.43 -1.31
N LYS A 140 -7.82 -19.40 -0.37
CA LYS A 140 -9.07 -20.17 -0.48
C LYS A 140 -9.88 -19.75 -1.71
N GLN A 141 -9.97 -18.45 -2.02
CA GLN A 141 -10.63 -17.98 -3.25
C GLN A 141 -9.93 -18.45 -4.53
N GLN A 142 -8.64 -18.79 -4.45
CA GLN A 142 -7.87 -19.40 -5.54
C GLN A 142 -7.94 -20.94 -5.52
N ASN A 143 -8.84 -21.53 -4.72
CA ASN A 143 -8.99 -22.98 -4.53
C ASN A 143 -7.74 -23.70 -3.99
N ARG A 144 -6.84 -22.99 -3.30
CA ARG A 144 -5.70 -23.61 -2.62
C ARG A 144 -6.12 -24.16 -1.25
N SER A 145 -5.55 -25.31 -0.86
CA SER A 145 -5.65 -25.82 0.52
C SER A 145 -4.80 -24.96 1.45
N VAL A 146 -5.37 -24.48 2.55
CA VAL A 146 -4.69 -23.60 3.51
C VAL A 146 -4.74 -24.23 4.90
N LEU A 147 -3.66 -24.09 5.65
CA LEU A 147 -3.56 -24.40 7.07
C LEU A 147 -2.99 -23.17 7.78
N LEU A 148 -3.54 -22.81 8.93
CA LEU A 148 -2.98 -21.77 9.79
C LEU A 148 -2.29 -22.41 11.00
N ALA A 149 -1.12 -21.89 11.36
CA ALA A 149 -0.38 -22.32 12.55
C ALA A 149 -0.22 -21.14 13.52
N ALA A 150 -0.68 -21.32 14.75
CA ALA A 150 -0.61 -20.31 15.81
C ALA A 150 0.80 -20.29 16.44
N GLY A 151 1.71 -19.57 15.80
CA GLY A 151 3.10 -19.41 16.28
C GLY A 151 3.32 -18.31 17.33
N ASP A 152 2.36 -17.40 17.55
CA ASP A 152 2.42 -16.38 18.61
C ASP A 152 1.90 -16.98 19.94
N THR A 153 2.72 -17.84 20.55
CA THR A 153 2.36 -18.62 21.75
C THR A 153 2.46 -17.83 23.05
N PHE A 154 3.12 -16.67 23.04
CA PHE A 154 3.22 -15.81 24.22
C PHE A 154 1.93 -15.04 24.50
N ARG A 155 1.17 -14.72 23.45
CA ARG A 155 -0.05 -13.91 23.54
C ARG A 155 -1.28 -14.80 23.34
N ALA A 156 -1.90 -15.26 24.42
CA ALA A 156 -3.11 -16.09 24.36
C ALA A 156 -4.21 -15.49 23.44
N ALA A 157 -4.42 -14.18 23.49
CA ALA A 157 -5.38 -13.48 22.63
C ALA A 157 -5.02 -13.56 21.13
N ALA A 158 -3.75 -13.71 20.76
CA ALA A 158 -3.33 -13.84 19.37
C ALA A 158 -3.71 -15.22 18.80
N VAL A 159 -3.61 -16.28 19.62
CA VAL A 159 -4.06 -17.63 19.27
C VAL A 159 -5.57 -17.64 19.03
N GLU A 160 -6.35 -17.11 19.98
CA GLU A 160 -7.82 -17.04 19.84
C GLU A 160 -8.25 -16.20 18.63
N GLN A 161 -7.59 -15.05 18.39
CA GLN A 161 -7.85 -14.25 17.20
C GLN A 161 -7.57 -15.03 15.91
N LEU A 162 -6.50 -15.83 15.86
CA LEU A 162 -6.19 -16.65 14.69
C LEU A 162 -7.23 -17.77 14.49
N LYS A 163 -7.72 -18.40 15.57
CA LYS A 163 -8.81 -19.37 15.52
C LYS A 163 -10.09 -18.76 14.93
N THR A 164 -10.49 -17.57 15.38
CA THR A 164 -11.64 -16.85 14.81
C THR A 164 -11.47 -16.57 13.31
N TRP A 165 -10.24 -16.26 12.86
CA TRP A 165 -9.95 -16.10 11.44
C TRP A 165 -10.01 -17.42 10.66
N GLY A 166 -9.57 -18.53 11.27
CA GLY A 166 -9.70 -19.88 10.70
C GLY A 166 -11.15 -20.28 10.51
N GLU A 167 -11.97 -20.15 11.56
CA GLU A 167 -13.41 -20.42 11.53
C GLU A 167 -14.11 -19.57 10.45
N ARG A 168 -13.84 -18.27 10.40
CA ARG A 168 -14.42 -17.36 9.39
C ARG A 168 -14.12 -17.78 7.95
N ASN A 169 -12.98 -18.43 7.71
CA ASN A 169 -12.54 -18.83 6.37
C ASN A 169 -12.69 -20.32 6.08
N ASP A 170 -13.24 -21.10 7.03
CA ASP A 170 -13.27 -22.56 6.94
C ASP A 170 -11.86 -23.12 6.65
N VAL A 171 -10.92 -22.75 7.53
CA VAL A 171 -9.50 -23.14 7.47
C VAL A 171 -9.08 -23.70 8.83
N ALA A 172 -8.46 -24.87 8.82
CA ALA A 172 -7.94 -25.51 10.03
C ALA A 172 -6.82 -24.66 10.67
N VAL A 173 -6.85 -24.59 12.00
CA VAL A 173 -5.86 -23.86 12.80
C VAL A 173 -5.18 -24.84 13.76
N ILE A 174 -3.87 -24.98 13.64
CA ILE A 174 -3.05 -25.73 14.60
C ILE A 174 -2.58 -24.76 15.68
N ALA A 175 -2.87 -25.09 16.94
CA ALA A 175 -2.43 -24.34 18.11
C ALA A 175 -2.09 -25.31 19.25
N GLN A 176 -1.08 -24.99 20.04
CA GLN A 176 -0.82 -25.71 21.29
C GLN A 176 -1.83 -25.28 22.35
N HIS A 177 -2.21 -26.21 23.24
CA HIS A 177 -2.97 -25.85 24.44
C HIS A 177 -2.06 -25.04 25.35
N THR A 178 -2.52 -23.84 25.73
CA THR A 178 -1.90 -23.03 26.77
C THR A 178 -2.60 -23.33 28.08
#